data_AF-A0A7S2E2L0-F1
#
_entry.id   AF-A0A7S2E2L0-F1
#
_cell.length_a   1.000
_cell.length_b   1.000
_cell.length_c   1.000
_cell.angle_alpha   90.00
_cell.angle_beta   90.00
_cell.angle_gamma   90.00
#
_symmetry.space_group_name_H-M   'P 1'
#
loop_
_entity.id
_entity.type
_entity.pdbx_description
1 polymer ?
#
loop_
_entity_poly.entity_id
_entity_poly.type
_entity_poly.pdbx_seq_one_letter_code
_entity_poly.pdbx_strand_id
1 'polypeptide(L)'
;IASQLWHANAWQLTSRWGGLDKNPGAEAFLTSGGTPPKPGEWMRMPELAQTIQELAEHGPDGFYKGRIAKAIVEVLREKGGVMSEADLASHRSRVEQPISAAFAGQ
;
A
#
# COMPACT_ATOMS: atom_id res chain seq x y z
N ILE A 1 13.88 21.16 -26.42
CA ILE A 1 13.92 21.95 -25.16
C ILE A 1 12.75 21.56 -24.22
N ALA A 2 11.57 21.20 -24.73
CA ALA A 2 10.44 20.79 -23.89
C ALA A 2 10.48 19.37 -23.29
N SER A 3 11.35 18.43 -23.71
CA SER A 3 11.39 17.08 -23.12
C SER A 3 12.36 16.92 -21.94
N GLN A 4 13.33 17.83 -21.79
CA GLN A 4 14.29 17.80 -20.67
C GLN A 4 13.69 18.38 -19.37
N LEU A 5 12.65 19.21 -19.47
CA LEU A 5 11.98 19.83 -18.33
C LEU A 5 11.01 18.87 -17.58
N TRP A 6 10.58 17.78 -18.22
CA TRP A 6 9.76 16.75 -17.55
C TRP A 6 10.59 15.79 -16.69
N HIS A 7 11.88 15.61 -17.01
CA HIS A 7 12.74 14.65 -16.31
C HIS A 7 13.46 15.26 -15.10
N ALA A 8 13.81 16.56 -15.16
CA ALA A 8 14.58 17.21 -14.11
C ALA A 8 13.72 17.69 -12.91
N ASN A 9 12.43 18.00 -13.11
CA ASN A 9 11.60 18.64 -12.09
C ASN A 9 10.51 17.75 -11.48
N ALA A 10 10.28 16.53 -12.00
CA ALA A 10 9.40 15.56 -11.33
C ALA A 10 9.95 15.15 -9.94
N TRP A 11 11.28 15.19 -9.77
CA TRP A 11 11.94 14.83 -8.52
C TRP A 11 12.15 16.02 -7.57
N GLN A 12 12.18 17.27 -8.05
CA GLN A 12 12.08 18.42 -7.13
C GLN A 12 10.70 18.51 -6.46
N LEU A 13 9.67 17.89 -7.04
CA LEU A 13 8.41 17.64 -6.34
C LEU A 13 8.55 16.56 -5.26
N THR A 14 9.59 15.72 -5.25
CA THR A 14 9.86 14.78 -4.13
C THR A 14 10.30 15.46 -2.84
N SER A 15 10.92 16.63 -2.93
CA SER A 15 11.12 17.54 -1.78
C SER A 15 9.79 18.05 -1.18
N ARG A 16 8.65 17.85 -1.86
CA ARG A 16 7.30 18.11 -1.35
C ARG A 16 6.72 16.92 -0.55
N TRP A 17 7.43 15.79 -0.47
CA TRP A 17 7.06 14.57 0.26
C TRP A 17 7.79 14.48 1.61
N GLY A 18 8.05 15.63 2.25
CA GLY A 18 8.55 15.64 3.63
C GLY A 18 7.52 14.98 4.53
N GLY A 19 7.84 13.80 5.07
CA GLY A 19 6.92 13.06 5.94
C GLY A 19 6.80 11.56 5.65
N LEU A 20 7.28 11.05 4.51
CA LEU A 20 7.36 9.60 4.31
C LEU A 20 8.26 8.97 5.38
N ASP A 21 9.46 9.53 5.56
CA ASP A 21 10.41 9.20 6.63
C ASP A 21 9.84 9.24 8.05
N LYS A 22 8.73 9.96 8.26
CA LYS A 22 8.05 10.08 9.56
C LYS A 22 7.05 8.95 9.83
N ASN A 23 6.77 8.11 8.83
CA ASN A 23 5.87 6.97 8.97
C ASN A 23 6.67 5.68 9.22
N PRO A 24 6.34 4.90 10.25
CA PRO A 24 6.91 3.57 10.44
C PRO A 24 6.70 2.70 9.18
N GLY A 25 7.76 2.03 8.71
CA GLY A 25 7.73 1.19 7.51
C GLY A 25 8.08 1.93 6.21
N ALA A 26 8.27 3.24 6.24
CA ALA A 26 8.66 3.99 5.05
C ALA A 26 10.06 3.66 4.54
N GLU A 27 10.94 3.19 5.43
CA GLU A 27 12.27 2.68 5.11
C GLU A 27 12.24 1.55 4.08
N ALA A 28 11.16 0.76 4.01
CA ALA A 28 10.99 -0.29 3.00
C ALA A 28 10.89 0.26 1.56
N PHE A 29 10.61 1.56 1.40
CA PHE A 29 10.53 2.25 0.11
C PHE A 29 11.78 3.09 -0.19
N LEU A 30 12.75 3.09 0.71
CA LEU A 30 14.00 3.83 0.57
C LEU A 30 15.14 2.88 0.18
N THR A 31 16.14 3.43 -0.47
CA THR A 31 17.42 2.74 -0.68
C THR A 31 18.15 2.59 0.66
N SER A 32 19.21 1.77 0.69
CA SER A 32 20.09 1.64 1.86
C SER A 32 20.71 2.97 2.32
N GLY A 33 20.76 3.98 1.44
CA GLY A 33 21.19 5.34 1.77
C GLY A 33 20.11 6.24 2.37
N GLY A 34 18.91 5.71 2.63
CA GLY A 34 17.79 6.49 3.16
C GLY A 34 17.17 7.46 2.14
N THR A 35 17.51 7.33 0.85
CA THR A 35 16.95 8.14 -0.22
C THR A 35 15.99 7.33 -1.08
N PRO A 36 14.96 7.95 -1.68
CA PRO A 36 14.14 7.28 -2.69
C PRO A 36 15.01 6.77 -3.85
N PRO A 37 14.69 5.62 -4.46
CA PRO A 37 15.42 5.11 -5.61
C PRO A 37 15.23 6.01 -6.84
N LYS A 38 16.28 6.12 -7.65
CA LYS A 38 16.24 6.91 -8.89
C LYS A 38 15.55 6.14 -10.03
N PRO A 39 15.08 6.83 -11.08
CA PRO A 39 14.62 6.15 -12.28
C PRO A 39 15.64 5.15 -12.82
N GLY A 40 15.19 3.92 -13.07
CA GLY A 40 16.04 2.83 -13.55
C GLY A 40 16.79 2.05 -12.46
N GLU A 41 16.72 2.47 -11.19
CA GLU A 41 17.25 1.70 -10.08
C GLU A 41 16.28 0.60 -9.64
N TRP A 42 16.84 -0.50 -9.12
CA TRP A 42 16.07 -1.61 -8.60
C TRP A 42 15.53 -1.29 -7.20
N MET A 43 14.21 -1.31 -7.05
CA MET A 43 13.54 -1.32 -5.75
C MET A 43 13.19 -2.76 -5.36
N ARG A 44 13.57 -3.18 -4.15
CA ARG A 44 13.25 -4.51 -3.60
C ARG A 44 12.37 -4.33 -2.37
N MET A 45 11.28 -5.11 -2.28
CA MET A 45 10.32 -5.06 -1.18
C MET A 45 10.11 -6.48 -0.60
N PRO A 46 11.08 -7.01 0.17
CA PRO A 46 11.02 -8.40 0.64
C PRO A 46 9.85 -8.67 1.60
N GLU A 47 9.46 -7.72 2.44
CA GLU A 47 8.34 -7.84 3.38
C GLU A 47 7.00 -7.91 2.62
N LEU A 48 6.85 -7.10 1.56
CA LEU A 48 5.69 -7.18 0.67
C LEU A 48 5.67 -8.51 -0.07
N ALA A 49 6.82 -9.01 -0.52
CA ALA A 49 6.90 -10.32 -1.16
C ALA A 49 6.42 -11.44 -0.21
N GLN A 50 6.82 -11.41 1.06
CA GLN A 50 6.32 -12.34 2.08
C GLN A 50 4.80 -12.21 2.29
N THR A 51 4.27 -11.00 2.21
CA THR A 51 2.82 -10.73 2.33
C THR A 51 2.06 -11.35 1.16
N ILE A 52 2.57 -11.19 -0.07
CA ILE A 52 1.99 -11.78 -1.28
C ILE A 52 2.10 -13.31 -1.25
N GLN A 53 3.21 -13.85 -0.74
CA GLN A 53 3.38 -15.29 -0.58
C GLN A 53 2.34 -15.88 0.39
N GLU A 54 2.08 -15.21 1.51
CA GLU A 54 1.03 -15.62 2.47
C GLU A 54 -0.34 -15.71 1.80
N LEU A 55 -0.67 -14.71 0.98
CA LEU A 55 -1.91 -14.66 0.22
C LEU A 55 -1.98 -15.78 -0.83
N ALA A 56 -0.85 -16.12 -1.45
CA ALA A 56 -0.78 -17.19 -2.43
C ALA A 56 -0.97 -18.58 -1.80
N GLU A 57 -0.39 -18.80 -0.62
CA GLU A 57 -0.43 -20.09 0.08
C GLU A 57 -1.77 -20.33 0.81
N HIS A 58 -2.35 -19.30 1.41
CA HIS A 58 -3.51 -19.43 2.29
C HIS A 58 -4.77 -18.73 1.74
N GLY A 59 -4.70 -18.17 0.53
CA GLY A 59 -5.78 -17.38 -0.04
C GLY A 59 -6.10 -16.13 0.80
N PRO A 60 -7.32 -15.58 0.70
CA PRO A 60 -7.74 -14.39 1.45
C PRO A 60 -7.57 -14.53 2.96
N ASP A 61 -7.69 -15.75 3.49
CA ASP A 61 -7.52 -16.02 4.92
C ASP A 61 -6.09 -15.72 5.39
N GLY A 62 -5.06 -15.84 4.54
CA GLY A 62 -3.69 -15.44 4.88
C GLY A 62 -3.55 -13.94 5.16
N PHE A 63 -4.42 -13.11 4.57
CA PHE A 63 -4.43 -11.66 4.77
C PHE A 63 -5.37 -11.23 5.90
N TYR A 64 -6.61 -11.72 5.87
CA TYR A 64 -7.67 -11.31 6.81
C TYR A 64 -7.63 -12.07 8.15
N LYS A 65 -6.85 -13.14 8.23
CA LYS A 65 -6.63 -13.94 9.44
C LYS A 65 -5.13 -14.19 9.61
N GLY A 66 -4.69 -14.52 10.82
CA GLY A 66 -3.29 -14.86 11.09
C GLY A 66 -2.35 -13.66 11.15
N ARG A 67 -1.09 -13.84 10.70
CA ARG A 67 0.01 -12.93 11.02
C ARG A 67 -0.14 -11.53 10.42
N ILE A 68 -0.69 -11.43 9.20
CA ILE A 68 -0.87 -10.13 8.51
C ILE A 68 -1.96 -9.33 9.23
N ALA A 69 -3.11 -9.95 9.52
CA ALA A 69 -4.19 -9.31 10.26
C ALA A 69 -3.73 -8.82 11.64
N LYS A 70 -2.94 -9.63 12.36
CA LYS A 70 -2.34 -9.25 13.64
C LYS A 70 -1.42 -8.04 13.51
N ALA A 71 -0.50 -8.05 12.54
CA ALA A 71 0.44 -6.95 12.31
C ALA A 71 -0.29 -5.63 11.97
N ILE A 72 -1.36 -5.68 11.17
CA ILE A 72 -2.19 -4.51 10.87
C ILE A 72 -2.81 -3.95 12.15
N VAL A 73 -3.42 -4.81 12.98
CA VAL A 73 -4.10 -4.40 14.22
C VAL A 73 -3.11 -3.85 15.25
N GLU A 74 -1.91 -4.42 15.35
CA GLU A 74 -0.84 -3.91 16.20
C GLU A 74 -0.46 -2.47 15.83
N VAL A 75 -0.16 -2.21 14.56
CA VAL A 75 0.20 -0.86 14.07
C VAL A 75 -0.96 0.13 14.26
N LEU A 76 -2.19 -0.30 14.04
CA LEU A 76 -3.36 0.55 14.24
C LEU A 76 -3.55 0.91 15.70
N ARG A 77 -3.43 -0.06 16.62
CA ARG A 77 -3.55 0.19 18.07
C ARG A 77 -2.47 1.15 18.57
N GLU A 78 -1.22 0.99 18.12
CA GLU A 78 -0.13 1.92 18.43
C GLU A 78 -0.45 3.37 18.01
N LYS A 79 -1.24 3.53 16.94
CA LYS A 79 -1.67 4.84 16.42
C LYS A 79 -3.03 5.31 16.98
N GLY A 80 -3.59 4.60 17.97
CA GLY A 80 -4.88 4.94 18.59
C GLY A 80 -6.11 4.48 17.80
N GLY A 81 -5.94 3.59 16.82
CA GLY A 81 -7.02 2.94 16.10
C GLY A 81 -7.76 1.90 16.96
N VAL A 82 -9.03 1.67 16.63
CA VAL A 82 -9.95 0.80 17.41
C VAL A 82 -10.24 -0.55 16.74
N MET A 83 -9.68 -0.79 15.56
CA MET A 83 -9.91 -2.03 14.81
C MET A 83 -9.29 -3.23 15.52
N SER A 84 -9.99 -4.36 15.47
CA SER A 84 -9.58 -5.64 16.05
C SER A 84 -9.34 -6.69 14.98
N GLU A 85 -8.68 -7.79 15.35
CA GLU A 85 -8.48 -8.95 14.47
C GLU A 85 -9.83 -9.58 14.08
N ALA A 86 -10.84 -9.50 14.97
CA ALA A 86 -12.19 -9.98 14.71
C ALA A 86 -12.90 -9.17 13.60
N ASP A 87 -12.64 -7.86 13.53
CA ASP A 87 -13.17 -7.01 12.45
C ASP A 87 -12.60 -7.44 11.09
N LEU A 88 -11.30 -7.73 11.02
CA LEU A 88 -10.68 -8.26 9.80
C LEU A 88 -11.20 -9.68 9.47
N ALA A 89 -11.28 -10.57 10.45
CA ALA A 89 -11.71 -11.95 10.24
C ALA A 89 -13.19 -12.08 9.81
N SER A 90 -14.03 -11.14 10.23
CA SER A 90 -15.45 -11.07 9.87
C SER A 90 -15.71 -10.32 8.57
N HIS A 91 -14.73 -9.60 8.01
CA HIS A 91 -14.88 -8.86 6.76
C HIS A 91 -15.26 -9.77 5.58
N ARG A 92 -16.24 -9.34 4.78
CA ARG A 92 -16.65 -10.02 3.54
C ARG A 92 -16.94 -8.98 2.47
N SER A 93 -16.34 -9.17 1.30
CA SER A 93 -16.68 -8.40 0.11
C SER A 93 -18.09 -8.73 -0.36
N ARG A 94 -18.87 -7.71 -0.71
CA ARG A 94 -20.20 -7.87 -1.30
C ARG A 94 -20.12 -7.70 -2.81
N VAL A 95 -20.74 -8.61 -3.54
CA VAL A 95 -20.93 -8.48 -4.98
C VAL A 95 -22.36 -8.02 -5.18
N GLU A 96 -22.54 -6.78 -5.63
CA GLU A 96 -23.85 -6.14 -5.78
C GLU A 96 -24.15 -5.89 -7.26
N GLN A 97 -25.44 -5.84 -7.62
CA GLN A 97 -25.83 -5.44 -8.96
C GLN A 97 -25.56 -3.94 -9.15
N PRO A 98 -24.82 -3.53 -10.19
CA PRO A 98 -24.63 -2.11 -10.49
C PRO A 98 -25.96 -1.43 -10.75
N ILE A 99 -26.10 -0.19 -10.29
CA ILE A 99 -27.24 0.65 -10.64
C ILE A 99 -27.08 1.09 -12.10
N SER A 100 -28.09 0.84 -12.92
CA SER A 100 -28.13 1.25 -14.32
C SER A 100 -29.36 2.09 -14.61
N ALA A 101 -29.21 3.10 -15.46
CA ALA A 101 -30.32 3.87 -16.02
C ALA A 101 -30.10 4.02 -17.53
N ALA A 102 -31.16 3.90 -18.31
CA ALA A 102 -31.12 4.17 -19.73
C ALA A 102 -31.00 5.69 -19.97
N PHE A 103 -30.11 6.10 -20.87
CA PHE A 103 -29.96 7.47 -21.30
C PHE A 103 -30.32 7.59 -22.79
N ALA A 104 -31.36 8.39 -23.09
CA ALA A 104 -31.81 8.67 -24.46
C ALA A 104 -32.15 7.42 -25.31
N GLY A 105 -32.63 6.34 -24.69
CA GLY A 105 -33.02 5.10 -25.39
C GLY A 105 -31.90 4.07 -25.57
N GLN A 106 -30.75 4.26 -24.91
CA GLN A 106 -29.70 3.25 -24.71
C GLN A 106 -29.53 2.96 -23.23
#